data_AF-A0A938USU9-F1
#
_entry.id   AF-A0A938USU9-F1
#
_cell.length_a   1.000
_cell.length_b   1.000
_cell.length_c   1.000
_cell.angle_alpha   90.00
_cell.angle_beta   90.00
_cell.angle_gamma   90.00
#
_symmetry.space_group_name_H-M   'P 1'
#
loop_
_entity.id
_entity.type
_entity.pdbx_description
1 polymer ?
#
loop_
_entity_poly.entity_id
_entity_poly.type
_entity_poly.pdbx_seq_one_letter_code
_entity_poly.pdbx_strand_id
1 'polypeptide(L)'
;MNITVLAVLAAGCGALAIYLWTAQSKLNDTIKGLKDDLDKARVDAKAQADRAEAARKKAEAAGKPGGPAPAGGEDKAAKDIKAQLVAAKEQLKQTQAAVKRLENEAHDSQIKLRKAESRVEELAAALAHPPKKGHAPAEAAPPPPGERPRAERRHDDRDDNRDDGREDERAPDPERQERMERAATRRAELEAERAARLAEAEKAKAERDTARAARQEGKDQEFIARLKEERERLKQLVFSRELELRIVRRKAEHNRQAYIMTLGALDLAEDELYRIKHGRERPDYEAPREDGEGGDRAAELPDSFAASADERAAAVAAADAALAEVAAAAEPAPDPEAPASQPEADAAPGEPSVVNADVAEPILAAPPVVDDTAAAAAPETPTPAQSDDTPPVATA
;
A
#
# COMPACT_ATOMS: atom_id res chain seq x y z
N MET A 1 15.32 1.42 -39.18
CA MET A 1 14.84 1.58 -37.78
C MET A 1 15.80 0.78 -36.91
N ASN A 2 16.45 1.40 -35.93
CA ASN A 2 17.50 0.76 -35.15
C ASN A 2 16.92 -0.34 -34.24
N ILE A 3 17.45 -1.55 -34.36
CA ILE A 3 17.07 -2.73 -33.55
C ILE A 3 17.14 -2.42 -32.05
N THR A 4 18.08 -1.56 -31.65
CA THR A 4 18.24 -1.06 -30.28
C THR A 4 17.06 -0.24 -29.78
N VAL A 5 16.42 0.59 -30.62
CA VAL A 5 15.24 1.38 -30.22
C VAL A 5 14.04 0.45 -29.97
N LEU A 6 13.85 -0.55 -30.83
CA LEU A 6 12.82 -1.58 -30.66
C LEU A 6 13.04 -2.41 -29.38
N ALA A 7 14.28 -2.78 -29.08
CA ALA A 7 14.60 -3.54 -27.87
C ALA A 7 14.33 -2.75 -26.58
N VAL A 8 14.67 -1.44 -26.55
CA VAL A 8 14.39 -0.57 -25.40
C VAL A 8 12.90 -0.34 -25.21
N LEU A 9 12.15 -0.16 -26.30
CA LEU A 9 10.69 0.00 -26.24
C LEU A 9 9.99 -1.27 -25.75
N ALA A 10 10.41 -2.45 -26.25
CA ALA A 10 9.89 -3.74 -25.81
C ALA A 10 10.20 -4.00 -24.32
N ALA A 11 11.42 -3.69 -23.86
CA ALA A 11 11.80 -3.81 -22.46
C ALA A 11 10.99 -2.86 -21.54
N GLY A 12 10.76 -1.61 -21.99
CA GLY A 12 9.94 -0.64 -21.28
C GLY A 12 8.47 -1.08 -21.15
N CYS A 13 7.87 -1.60 -22.22
CA CYS A 13 6.52 -2.15 -22.19
C CYS A 13 6.42 -3.39 -21.28
N GLY A 14 7.42 -4.27 -21.30
CA GLY A 14 7.47 -5.45 -20.43
C GLY A 14 7.53 -5.08 -18.94
N ALA A 15 8.39 -4.12 -18.58
CA ALA A 15 8.48 -3.64 -17.19
C ALA A 15 7.17 -2.99 -16.71
N LEU A 16 6.51 -2.22 -17.57
CA LEU A 16 5.25 -1.55 -17.25
C LEU A 16 4.09 -2.55 -17.10
N ALA A 17 4.06 -3.61 -17.91
CA ALA A 17 3.10 -4.70 -17.77
C ALA A 17 3.29 -5.48 -16.45
N ILE A 18 4.53 -5.79 -16.05
CA ILE A 18 4.83 -6.45 -14.77
C ILE A 18 4.44 -5.57 -13.59
N TYR A 19 4.71 -4.26 -13.67
CA TYR A 19 4.33 -3.31 -12.63
C TYR A 19 2.81 -3.22 -12.47
N LEU A 20 2.06 -3.09 -13.57
CA LEU A 20 0.59 -3.08 -13.54
C LEU A 20 0.02 -4.39 -13.00
N TRP A 21 0.58 -5.54 -13.42
CA TRP A 21 0.14 -6.84 -12.93
C TRP A 21 0.37 -7.02 -11.42
N THR A 22 1.53 -6.61 -10.91
CA THR A 22 1.82 -6.69 -9.46
C THR A 22 0.96 -5.74 -8.64
N ALA A 23 0.68 -4.54 -9.15
CA ALA A 23 -0.27 -3.61 -8.53
C ALA A 23 -1.69 -4.19 -8.50
N GLN A 24 -2.14 -4.78 -9.60
CA GLN A 24 -3.45 -5.42 -9.70
C GLN A 24 -3.59 -6.64 -8.77
N SER A 25 -2.54 -7.46 -8.64
CA SER A 25 -2.52 -8.59 -7.72
C SER A 25 -2.69 -8.14 -6.27
N LYS A 26 -1.94 -7.11 -5.85
CA LYS A 26 -2.05 -6.56 -4.49
C LYS A 26 -3.44 -5.99 -4.19
N LEU A 27 -4.05 -5.35 -5.18
CA LEU A 27 -5.38 -4.76 -5.05
C LEU A 27 -6.47 -5.85 -4.96
N ASN A 28 -6.31 -6.96 -5.69
CA ASN A 28 -7.18 -8.13 -5.53
C ASN A 28 -7.03 -8.78 -4.15
N ASP A 29 -5.81 -8.90 -3.63
CA ASP A 29 -5.57 -9.47 -2.29
C ASP A 29 -6.18 -8.60 -1.19
N THR A 30 -6.10 -7.27 -1.30
CA THR A 30 -6.76 -6.36 -0.34
C THR A 30 -8.28 -6.42 -0.43
N ILE A 31 -8.85 -6.47 -1.65
CA ILE A 31 -10.30 -6.68 -1.82
C ILE A 31 -10.74 -7.99 -1.18
N LYS A 32 -9.96 -9.07 -1.36
CA LYS A 32 -10.26 -10.37 -0.78
C LYS A 32 -10.22 -10.32 0.76
N GLY A 33 -9.18 -9.72 1.34
CA GLY A 33 -9.08 -9.52 2.79
C GLY A 33 -10.26 -8.71 3.35
N LEU A 34 -10.62 -7.59 2.72
CA LEU A 34 -11.77 -6.78 3.13
C LEU A 34 -13.11 -7.53 3.02
N LYS A 35 -13.23 -8.44 2.06
CA LYS A 35 -14.42 -9.27 1.91
C LYS A 35 -14.50 -10.34 3.00
N ASP A 36 -13.38 -10.97 3.32
CA ASP A 36 -13.28 -11.93 4.42
C ASP A 36 -13.61 -11.24 5.76
N ASP A 37 -13.10 -10.01 5.98
CA ASP A 37 -13.43 -9.19 7.16
C ASP A 37 -14.91 -8.80 7.20
N LEU A 38 -15.51 -8.45 6.06
CA LEU A 38 -16.94 -8.14 5.96
C LEU A 38 -17.82 -9.35 6.28
N ASP A 39 -17.45 -10.53 5.78
CA ASP A 39 -18.19 -11.76 6.03
C ASP A 39 -18.02 -12.21 7.50
N LYS A 40 -16.84 -12.03 8.08
CA LYS A 40 -16.62 -12.22 9.52
C LYS A 40 -17.48 -11.28 10.37
N ALA A 41 -17.48 -9.98 10.05
CA ALA A 41 -18.32 -8.99 10.74
C ALA A 41 -19.82 -9.30 10.62
N ARG A 42 -20.26 -9.90 9.50
CA ARG A 42 -21.65 -10.37 9.33
C ARG A 42 -21.97 -11.57 10.23
N VAL A 43 -21.05 -12.53 10.35
CA VAL A 43 -21.21 -13.69 11.24
C VAL A 43 -21.27 -13.22 12.69
N ASP A 44 -20.39 -12.31 13.09
CA ASP A 44 -20.37 -11.75 14.46
C ASP A 44 -21.66 -10.99 14.78
N ALA A 45 -22.13 -10.16 13.86
CA ALA A 45 -23.39 -9.42 14.01
C ALA A 45 -24.59 -10.38 14.13
N LYS A 46 -24.58 -11.49 13.40
CA LYS A 46 -25.63 -12.53 13.50
C LYS A 46 -25.56 -13.26 14.83
N ALA A 47 -24.38 -13.66 15.28
CA ALA A 47 -24.18 -14.32 16.57
C ALA A 47 -24.61 -13.43 17.74
N GLN A 48 -24.34 -12.12 17.68
CA GLN A 48 -24.83 -11.16 18.68
C GLN A 48 -26.35 -11.03 18.66
N ALA A 49 -26.98 -10.99 17.48
CA ALA A 49 -28.43 -10.97 17.35
C ALA A 49 -29.08 -12.23 17.94
N ASP A 50 -28.53 -13.41 17.65
CA ASP A 50 -29.01 -14.70 18.16
C ASP A 50 -28.86 -14.80 19.69
N ARG A 51 -27.74 -14.32 20.25
CA ARG A 51 -27.55 -14.23 21.72
C ARG A 51 -28.56 -13.27 22.37
N ALA A 52 -28.85 -12.14 21.74
CA ALA A 52 -29.84 -11.19 22.24
C ALA A 52 -31.28 -11.77 22.19
N GLU A 53 -31.62 -12.53 21.15
CA GLU A 53 -32.91 -13.21 21.05
C GLU A 53 -33.05 -14.36 22.07
N ALA A 54 -31.97 -15.14 22.28
CA ALA A 54 -31.93 -16.18 23.30
C ALA A 54 -32.08 -15.60 24.71
N ALA A 55 -31.43 -14.46 25.01
CA ALA A 55 -31.58 -13.75 26.28
C ALA A 55 -33.03 -13.26 26.48
N ARG A 56 -33.68 -12.73 25.43
CA ARG A 56 -35.11 -12.35 25.48
C ARG A 56 -36.02 -13.54 25.75
N LYS A 57 -35.86 -14.67 25.04
CA LYS A 57 -36.65 -15.89 25.26
C LYS A 57 -36.46 -16.44 26.67
N LYS A 58 -35.23 -16.38 27.21
CA LYS A 58 -34.93 -16.82 28.58
C LYS A 58 -35.58 -15.91 29.62
N ALA A 59 -35.65 -14.60 29.37
CA ALA A 59 -36.36 -13.65 30.22
C ALA A 59 -37.88 -13.83 30.16
N GLU A 60 -38.47 -14.07 28.98
CA GLU A 60 -39.89 -14.41 28.84
C GLU A 60 -40.24 -15.74 29.53
N ALA A 61 -39.40 -16.77 29.38
CA ALA A 61 -39.60 -18.06 30.05
C ALA A 61 -39.43 -17.98 31.58
N ALA A 62 -38.61 -17.05 32.08
CA ALA A 62 -38.47 -16.76 33.50
C ALA A 62 -39.61 -15.90 34.07
N GLY A 63 -40.52 -15.41 33.22
CA GLY A 63 -41.74 -14.69 33.58
C GLY A 63 -42.75 -15.54 34.35
N LYS A 64 -42.49 -15.77 35.64
CA LYS A 64 -43.56 -15.89 36.65
C LYS A 64 -44.13 -14.48 36.91
N PRO A 65 -45.44 -14.25 36.76
CA PRO A 65 -46.06 -12.98 37.14
C PRO A 65 -46.12 -12.87 38.67
N GLY A 66 -45.63 -11.78 39.26
CA GLY A 66 -46.02 -11.42 40.63
C GLY A 66 -44.99 -10.85 41.61
N GLY A 67 -43.79 -10.45 41.17
CA GLY A 67 -42.84 -9.74 42.04
C GLY A 67 -42.61 -8.30 41.56
N PRO A 68 -42.76 -7.26 42.40
CA PRO A 68 -42.44 -5.90 42.02
C PRO A 68 -40.93 -5.79 41.70
N ALA A 69 -40.63 -5.61 40.41
CA ALA A 69 -39.27 -5.53 39.89
C ALA A 69 -38.59 -4.22 40.39
N PRO A 70 -37.29 -4.27 40.76
CA PRO A 70 -36.53 -3.06 41.02
C PRO A 70 -36.37 -2.27 39.72
N ALA A 71 -37.18 -1.22 39.59
CA ALA A 71 -37.12 -0.26 38.49
C ALA A 71 -35.74 0.40 38.44
N GLY A 72 -34.94 0.09 37.43
CA GLY A 72 -33.72 0.85 37.11
C GLY A 72 -32.56 0.10 36.45
N GLY A 73 -32.50 -1.24 36.54
CA GLY A 73 -31.36 -2.02 36.04
C GLY A 73 -31.46 -2.47 34.58
N GLU A 74 -32.62 -2.96 34.15
CA GLU A 74 -32.81 -3.60 32.84
C GLU A 74 -32.78 -2.62 31.66
N ASP A 75 -33.17 -1.36 31.88
CA ASP A 75 -33.17 -0.33 30.83
C ASP A 75 -31.75 0.07 30.37
N LYS A 76 -30.74 -0.12 31.22
CA LYS A 76 -29.36 0.28 30.91
C LYS A 76 -28.68 -0.74 30.00
N ALA A 77 -28.79 -2.04 30.34
CA ALA A 77 -28.26 -3.12 29.50
C ALA A 77 -28.94 -3.15 28.12
N ALA A 78 -30.25 -2.93 28.05
CA ALA A 78 -30.97 -2.88 26.78
C ALA A 78 -30.56 -1.65 25.93
N LYS A 79 -30.28 -0.50 26.55
CA LYS A 79 -29.75 0.69 25.87
C LYS A 79 -28.33 0.45 25.34
N ASP A 80 -27.46 -0.16 26.12
CA ASP A 80 -26.07 -0.43 25.74
C ASP A 80 -26.00 -1.41 24.55
N ILE A 81 -26.80 -2.48 24.57
CA ILE A 81 -26.90 -3.42 23.44
C ILE A 81 -27.43 -2.71 22.19
N LYS A 82 -28.42 -1.83 22.32
CA LYS A 82 -28.97 -1.07 21.19
C LYS A 82 -27.94 -0.08 20.62
N ALA A 83 -27.15 0.55 21.48
CA ALA A 83 -26.06 1.44 21.07
C ALA A 83 -24.95 0.67 20.32
N GLN A 84 -24.55 -0.50 20.83
CA GLN A 84 -23.58 -1.38 20.17
C GLN A 84 -24.09 -1.85 18.80
N LEU A 85 -25.37 -2.21 18.69
CA LEU A 85 -25.97 -2.63 17.41
C LEU A 85 -26.02 -1.48 16.39
N VAL A 86 -26.25 -0.24 16.83
CA VAL A 86 -26.20 0.95 15.96
C VAL A 86 -24.77 1.21 15.49
N ALA A 87 -23.79 1.16 16.39
CA ALA A 87 -22.37 1.35 16.03
C ALA A 87 -21.88 0.28 15.05
N ALA A 88 -22.24 -0.99 15.25
CA ALA A 88 -21.90 -2.09 14.34
C ALA A 88 -22.52 -1.90 12.94
N LYS A 89 -23.77 -1.41 12.87
CA LYS A 89 -24.42 -1.08 11.58
C LYS A 89 -23.75 0.08 10.86
N GLU A 90 -23.32 1.11 11.59
CA GLU A 90 -22.57 2.25 11.05
C GLU A 90 -21.23 1.77 10.46
N GLN A 91 -20.48 0.94 11.20
CA GLN A 91 -19.23 0.36 10.73
C GLN A 91 -19.44 -0.51 9.48
N LEU A 92 -20.46 -1.37 9.48
CA LEU A 92 -20.78 -2.20 8.31
C LEU A 92 -21.15 -1.36 7.07
N LYS A 93 -21.82 -0.22 7.27
CA LYS A 93 -22.10 0.73 6.18
C LYS A 93 -20.84 1.42 5.67
N GLN A 94 -19.92 1.78 6.56
CA GLN A 94 -18.63 2.38 6.20
C GLN A 94 -17.73 1.38 5.45
N THR A 95 -17.63 0.13 5.90
CA THR A 95 -16.85 -0.92 5.21
C THR A 95 -17.44 -1.24 3.84
N GLN A 96 -18.77 -1.33 3.72
CA GLN A 96 -19.43 -1.48 2.41
C GLN A 96 -19.15 -0.31 1.46
N ALA A 97 -19.12 0.93 1.98
CA ALA A 97 -18.78 2.09 1.16
C ALA A 97 -17.30 2.07 0.73
N ALA A 98 -16.39 1.64 1.59
CA ALA A 98 -14.97 1.48 1.27
C ALA A 98 -14.75 0.42 0.20
N VAL A 99 -15.38 -0.76 0.33
CA VAL A 99 -15.32 -1.83 -0.68
C VAL A 99 -15.80 -1.32 -2.04
N LYS A 100 -16.95 -0.62 -2.10
CA LYS A 100 -17.45 -0.05 -3.36
C LYS A 100 -16.50 0.99 -3.99
N ARG A 101 -15.81 1.79 -3.18
CA ARG A 101 -14.81 2.74 -3.70
C ARG A 101 -13.63 2.00 -4.34
N LEU A 102 -13.11 0.97 -3.67
CA LEU A 102 -12.02 0.16 -4.18
C LEU A 102 -12.42 -0.62 -5.45
N GLU A 103 -13.65 -1.15 -5.51
CA GLU A 103 -14.19 -1.78 -6.72
C GLU A 103 -14.24 -0.80 -7.91
N ASN A 104 -14.69 0.43 -7.68
CA ASN A 104 -14.71 1.47 -8.72
C ASN A 104 -13.29 1.86 -9.17
N GLU A 105 -12.35 2.02 -8.24
CA GLU A 105 -10.94 2.31 -8.55
C GLU A 105 -10.28 1.18 -9.33
N ALA A 106 -10.58 -0.07 -8.98
CA ALA A 106 -10.11 -1.25 -9.72
C ALA A 106 -10.68 -1.28 -11.15
N HIS A 107 -11.96 -0.96 -11.31
CA HIS A 107 -12.61 -0.88 -12.62
C HIS A 107 -12.03 0.24 -13.49
N ASP A 108 -11.81 1.43 -12.92
CA ASP A 108 -11.16 2.55 -13.63
C ASP A 108 -9.71 2.22 -14.03
N SER A 109 -8.99 1.50 -13.18
CA SER A 109 -7.64 1.01 -13.47
C SER A 109 -7.66 0.02 -14.64
N GLN A 110 -8.64 -0.89 -14.70
CA GLN A 110 -8.81 -1.79 -15.85
C GLN A 110 -9.13 -1.04 -17.16
N ILE A 111 -9.97 0.01 -17.11
CA ILE A 111 -10.25 0.84 -18.30
C ILE A 111 -8.97 1.51 -18.81
N LYS A 112 -8.17 2.08 -17.90
CA LYS A 112 -6.89 2.70 -18.26
C LYS A 112 -5.92 1.70 -18.86
N LEU A 113 -5.88 0.47 -18.32
CA LEU A 113 -5.03 -0.61 -18.81
C LEU A 113 -5.44 -1.03 -20.22
N ARG A 114 -6.74 -1.26 -20.48
CA ARG A 114 -7.25 -1.54 -21.84
C ARG A 114 -6.95 -0.42 -22.84
N LYS A 115 -7.02 0.84 -22.40
CA LYS A 115 -6.68 2.00 -23.25
C LYS A 115 -5.18 2.09 -23.53
N ALA A 116 -4.33 1.65 -22.59
CA ALA A 116 -2.90 1.54 -22.81
C ALA A 116 -2.59 0.40 -23.77
N GLU A 117 -3.22 -0.77 -23.60
CA GLU A 117 -3.12 -1.91 -24.52
C GLU A 117 -3.53 -1.53 -25.95
N SER A 118 -4.67 -0.86 -26.12
CA SER A 118 -5.12 -0.42 -27.46
C SER A 118 -4.15 0.56 -28.11
N ARG A 119 -3.50 1.43 -27.34
CA ARG A 119 -2.44 2.33 -27.84
C ARG A 119 -1.18 1.57 -28.23
N VAL A 120 -0.80 0.55 -27.47
CA VAL A 120 0.33 -0.32 -27.82
C VAL A 120 0.02 -1.09 -29.10
N GLU A 121 -1.19 -1.61 -29.26
CA GLU A 121 -1.64 -2.25 -30.50
C GLU A 121 -1.65 -1.29 -31.69
N GLU A 122 -2.13 -0.05 -31.52
CA GLU A 122 -2.12 0.99 -32.56
C GLU A 122 -0.68 1.33 -32.99
N LEU A 123 0.22 1.50 -32.03
CA LEU A 123 1.65 1.72 -32.31
C LEU A 123 2.29 0.51 -32.99
N ALA A 124 1.98 -0.71 -32.55
CA ALA A 124 2.46 -1.94 -33.16
C ALA A 124 1.95 -2.09 -34.61
N ALA A 125 0.69 -1.75 -34.89
CA ALA A 125 0.11 -1.75 -36.23
C ALA A 125 0.78 -0.70 -37.13
N ALA A 126 1.03 0.50 -36.62
CA ALA A 126 1.77 1.55 -37.34
C ALA A 126 3.22 1.14 -37.66
N LEU A 127 3.83 0.35 -36.79
CA LEU A 127 5.16 -0.24 -37.00
C LEU A 127 5.16 -1.40 -38.00
N ALA A 128 4.13 -2.26 -37.97
CA ALA A 128 4.00 -3.41 -38.87
C ALA A 128 3.63 -3.00 -40.31
N HIS A 129 2.87 -1.91 -40.46
CA HIS A 129 2.54 -1.30 -41.74
C HIS A 129 3.20 0.08 -41.83
N PRO A 130 4.54 0.14 -41.97
CA PRO A 130 5.20 1.42 -42.14
C PRO A 130 4.58 2.09 -43.36
N PRO A 131 4.19 3.38 -43.28
CA PRO A 131 3.56 4.07 -44.39
C PRO A 131 4.46 3.88 -45.61
N LYS A 132 3.88 3.35 -46.70
CA LYS A 132 4.62 3.05 -47.94
C LYS A 132 5.39 4.31 -48.33
N LYS A 133 6.72 4.23 -48.21
CA LYS A 133 7.70 5.24 -48.59
C LYS A 133 7.46 5.58 -50.06
N GLY A 134 6.70 6.64 -50.34
CA GLY A 134 6.26 6.94 -51.70
C GLY A 134 4.98 7.76 -51.82
N HIS A 135 4.15 7.83 -50.78
CA HIS A 135 3.23 8.97 -50.65
C HIS A 135 3.93 10.03 -49.81
N ALA A 136 4.67 10.90 -50.51
CA ALA A 136 4.72 12.29 -50.08
C ALA A 136 3.28 12.68 -49.70
N PRO A 137 3.03 13.32 -48.55
CA PRO A 137 1.73 13.92 -48.32
C PRO A 137 1.50 14.77 -49.55
N ALA A 138 0.53 14.37 -50.40
CA ALA A 138 0.07 15.23 -51.47
C ALA A 138 -0.21 16.54 -50.75
N GLU A 139 0.60 17.54 -51.11
CA GLU A 139 0.49 18.93 -50.71
C GLU A 139 -0.97 19.17 -50.39
N ALA A 140 -1.26 19.23 -49.09
CA ALA A 140 -2.63 19.19 -48.61
C ALA A 140 -3.34 20.29 -49.36
N ALA A 141 -4.22 19.88 -50.28
CA ALA A 141 -5.06 20.80 -50.99
C ALA A 141 -5.65 21.71 -49.92
N PRO A 142 -5.57 23.04 -50.09
CA PRO A 142 -6.04 23.98 -49.09
C PRO A 142 -7.43 23.52 -48.65
N PRO A 143 -7.70 23.48 -47.32
CA PRO A 143 -8.99 23.02 -46.83
C PRO A 143 -10.10 23.71 -47.64
N PRO A 144 -11.12 22.98 -48.12
CA PRO A 144 -12.27 23.65 -48.72
C PRO A 144 -12.74 24.72 -47.73
N PRO A 145 -13.07 25.93 -48.20
CA PRO A 145 -13.45 27.06 -47.34
C PRO A 145 -14.76 26.71 -46.62
N GLY A 146 -14.65 25.98 -45.52
CA GLY A 146 -15.73 25.53 -44.65
C GLY A 146 -15.75 26.39 -43.41
N GLU A 147 -16.70 27.33 -43.43
CA GLU A 147 -17.43 27.84 -42.27
C GLU A 147 -16.59 28.24 -41.05
N ARG A 148 -16.06 29.45 -41.15
CA ARG A 148 -15.67 30.25 -39.98
C ARG A 148 -16.85 30.29 -38.98
N PRO A 149 -16.62 30.09 -37.68
CA PRO A 149 -17.62 30.44 -36.67
C PRO A 149 -17.97 31.91 -36.86
N ARG A 150 -19.27 32.15 -36.95
CA ARG A 150 -19.95 33.42 -37.23
C ARG A 150 -19.64 34.43 -36.11
N ALA A 151 -18.43 34.99 -36.12
CA ALA A 151 -18.09 36.18 -35.35
C ALA A 151 -18.87 37.35 -35.94
N GLU A 152 -19.57 38.03 -35.05
CA GLU A 152 -20.51 39.09 -35.35
C GLU A 152 -19.88 40.18 -36.22
N ARG A 153 -20.58 40.47 -37.31
CA ARG A 153 -20.34 41.57 -38.23
C ARG A 153 -20.44 42.90 -37.48
N ARG A 154 -19.35 43.65 -37.49
CA ARG A 154 -19.34 45.12 -37.65
C ARG A 154 -18.40 45.36 -38.84
N HIS A 155 -18.91 45.40 -40.07
CA HIS A 155 -19.41 46.60 -40.74
C HIS A 155 -18.60 47.84 -40.35
N ASP A 156 -17.48 48.03 -41.04
CA ASP A 156 -17.06 49.34 -41.51
C ASP A 156 -16.72 49.22 -42.99
N ASP A 157 -17.54 49.90 -43.77
CA ASP A 157 -17.40 50.14 -45.20
C ASP A 157 -16.29 51.16 -45.45
N ARG A 158 -15.87 51.29 -46.72
CA ARG A 158 -15.02 52.33 -47.34
C ARG A 158 -13.53 51.96 -47.40
N ASP A 159 -12.84 51.95 -48.54
CA ASP A 159 -13.05 52.66 -49.80
C ASP A 159 -12.55 51.82 -50.99
N ASP A 160 -13.38 51.74 -52.03
CA ASP A 160 -12.99 51.38 -53.39
C ASP A 160 -12.12 52.50 -53.98
N ASN A 161 -10.81 52.45 -53.78
CA ASN A 161 -9.90 53.22 -54.62
C ASN A 161 -9.50 52.36 -55.83
N ARG A 162 -10.24 52.55 -56.92
CA ARG A 162 -9.77 52.31 -58.28
C ARG A 162 -8.54 53.18 -58.50
N ASP A 163 -7.37 52.57 -58.50
CA ASP A 163 -6.16 53.24 -58.97
C ASP A 163 -5.97 52.87 -60.45
N ASP A 164 -6.04 53.92 -61.26
CA ASP A 164 -6.02 53.86 -62.71
C ASP A 164 -4.63 53.44 -63.19
N GLY A 165 -4.58 52.37 -63.98
CA GLY A 165 -3.39 51.95 -64.71
C GLY A 165 -2.89 53.05 -65.64
N ARG A 166 -1.86 53.77 -65.20
CA ARG A 166 -0.91 54.47 -66.05
C ARG A 166 0.49 54.05 -65.61
N GLU A 167 0.97 52.98 -66.23
CA GLU A 167 2.37 52.57 -66.20
C GLU A 167 3.18 53.60 -66.99
N ASP A 168 3.57 54.69 -66.33
CA ASP A 168 4.64 55.56 -66.82
C ASP A 168 5.95 54.76 -66.75
N GLU A 169 6.40 54.26 -67.90
CA GLU A 169 7.73 53.69 -68.17
C GLU A 169 8.85 54.76 -67.99
N ARG A 170 8.93 55.36 -66.80
CA ARG A 170 10.09 56.19 -66.42
C ARG A 170 11.23 55.26 -66.03
N ALA A 171 12.35 55.42 -66.74
CA ALA A 171 13.60 54.73 -66.47
C ALA A 171 13.91 54.77 -64.96
N PRO A 172 14.30 53.63 -64.35
CA PRO A 172 14.53 53.53 -62.93
C PRO A 172 15.64 54.51 -62.52
N ASP A 173 15.25 55.44 -61.66
CA ASP A 173 16.17 56.38 -61.02
C ASP A 173 17.23 55.58 -60.23
N PRO A 174 18.53 55.67 -60.56
CA PRO A 174 19.59 54.88 -59.91
C PRO A 174 19.65 55.14 -58.39
N GLU A 175 19.27 56.32 -57.92
CA GLU A 175 19.23 56.61 -56.49
C GLU A 175 18.14 55.83 -55.76
N ARG A 176 17.05 55.48 -56.45
CA ARG A 176 15.96 54.67 -55.89
C ARG A 176 16.39 53.21 -55.74
N GLN A 177 17.18 52.70 -56.67
CA GLN A 177 17.75 51.34 -56.58
C GLN A 177 18.72 51.23 -55.39
N GLU A 178 19.65 52.18 -55.22
CA GLU A 178 20.54 52.18 -54.05
C GLU A 178 19.80 52.24 -52.71
N ARG A 179 18.71 53.03 -52.62
CA ARG A 179 17.87 53.09 -51.41
C ARG A 179 17.15 51.77 -51.14
N MET A 180 16.69 51.07 -52.17
CA MET A 180 16.07 49.76 -52.01
C MET A 180 17.08 48.69 -51.58
N GLU A 181 18.30 48.72 -52.12
CA GLU A 181 19.38 47.81 -51.71
C GLU A 181 19.79 48.04 -50.25
N ARG A 182 19.99 49.29 -49.83
CA ARG A 182 20.27 49.62 -48.42
C ARG A 182 19.10 49.28 -47.49
N ALA A 183 17.86 49.36 -47.96
CA ALA A 183 16.69 48.93 -47.19
C ALA A 183 16.62 47.40 -47.09
N ALA A 184 16.98 46.69 -48.16
CA ALA A 184 17.02 45.23 -48.19
C ALA A 184 18.12 44.69 -47.25
N THR A 185 19.31 45.30 -47.24
CA THR A 185 20.38 44.90 -46.31
C THR A 185 19.99 45.12 -44.85
N ARG A 186 19.40 46.28 -44.52
CA ARG A 186 18.88 46.55 -43.16
C ARG A 186 17.77 45.60 -42.74
N ARG A 187 16.89 45.18 -43.67
CA ARG A 187 15.86 44.18 -43.39
C ARG A 187 16.49 42.81 -43.10
N ALA A 188 17.46 42.40 -43.90
CA ALA A 188 18.20 41.15 -43.68
C ALA A 188 18.95 41.16 -42.33
N GLU A 189 19.55 42.29 -41.94
CA GLU A 189 20.18 42.46 -40.62
C GLU A 189 19.18 42.34 -39.47
N LEU A 190 18.01 43.00 -39.57
CA LEU A 190 16.96 42.90 -38.55
C LEU A 190 16.34 41.50 -38.47
N GLU A 191 16.22 40.79 -39.60
CA GLU A 191 15.76 39.40 -39.63
C GLU A 191 16.80 38.45 -39.01
N ALA A 192 18.09 38.66 -39.28
CA ALA A 192 19.17 37.92 -38.64
C ALA A 192 19.21 38.16 -37.12
N GLU A 193 19.01 39.41 -36.67
CA GLU A 193 18.93 39.74 -35.24
C GLU A 193 17.72 39.07 -34.56
N ARG A 194 16.56 39.06 -35.22
CA ARG A 194 15.36 38.36 -34.71
C ARG A 194 15.58 36.86 -34.63
N ALA A 195 16.20 36.26 -35.65
CA ALA A 195 16.54 34.84 -35.65
C ALA A 195 17.52 34.49 -34.53
N ALA A 196 18.53 35.34 -34.28
CA ALA A 196 19.47 35.17 -33.17
C ALA A 196 18.77 35.23 -31.81
N ARG A 197 17.89 36.21 -31.60
CA ARG A 197 17.12 36.33 -30.35
C ARG A 197 16.17 35.14 -30.12
N LEU A 198 15.55 34.61 -31.18
CA LEU A 198 14.72 33.41 -31.08
C LEU A 198 15.57 32.18 -30.72
N ALA A 199 16.73 32.01 -31.33
CA ALA A 199 17.65 30.91 -31.00
C ALA A 199 18.17 31.00 -29.56
N GLU A 200 18.47 32.21 -29.05
CA GLU A 200 18.84 32.42 -27.64
C GLU A 200 17.67 32.11 -26.70
N ALA A 201 16.44 32.54 -27.04
CA ALA A 201 15.26 32.22 -26.25
C ALA A 201 14.96 30.71 -26.21
N GLU A 202 15.16 30.00 -27.31
CA GLU A 202 15.02 28.54 -27.37
C GLU A 202 16.09 27.82 -26.52
N LYS A 203 17.35 28.27 -26.56
CA LYS A 203 18.41 27.77 -25.69
C LYS A 203 18.08 27.99 -24.21
N ALA A 204 17.66 29.19 -23.84
CA ALA A 204 17.28 29.51 -22.46
C ALA A 204 16.06 28.68 -22.00
N LYS A 205 15.13 28.37 -22.90
CA LYS A 205 14.00 27.46 -22.59
C LYS A 205 14.49 26.02 -22.38
N ALA A 206 15.35 25.52 -23.26
CA ALA A 206 15.93 24.19 -23.12
C ALA A 206 16.70 24.04 -21.79
N GLU A 207 17.51 25.02 -21.41
CA GLU A 207 18.21 25.05 -20.12
C GLU A 207 17.27 25.08 -18.92
N ARG A 208 16.15 25.81 -19.01
CA ARG A 208 15.13 25.81 -17.95
C ARG A 208 14.43 24.46 -17.85
N ASP A 209 14.15 23.81 -18.96
CA ASP A 209 13.47 22.52 -19.00
C ASP A 209 14.40 21.41 -18.48
N THR A 210 15.71 21.43 -18.81
CA THR A 210 16.70 20.50 -18.23
C THR A 210 16.89 20.73 -16.73
N ALA A 211 16.95 21.99 -16.28
CA ALA A 211 17.01 22.30 -14.85
C ALA A 211 15.77 21.84 -14.08
N ARG A 212 14.58 21.94 -14.70
CA ARG A 212 13.32 21.41 -14.12
C ARG A 212 13.34 19.88 -14.05
N ALA A 213 13.79 19.21 -15.12
CA ALA A 213 13.93 17.76 -15.14
C ALA A 213 14.88 17.28 -14.04
N ALA A 214 16.06 17.89 -13.90
CA ALA A 214 17.03 17.53 -12.86
C ALA A 214 16.47 17.72 -11.43
N ARG A 215 15.69 18.79 -11.18
CA ARG A 215 15.01 18.98 -9.88
C ARG A 215 13.94 17.92 -9.63
N GLN A 216 13.23 17.49 -10.66
CA GLN A 216 12.23 16.44 -10.53
C GLN A 216 12.88 15.09 -10.27
N GLU A 217 13.97 14.76 -10.97
CA GLU A 217 14.77 13.56 -10.73
C GLU A 217 15.29 13.51 -9.29
N GLY A 218 15.76 14.64 -8.73
CA GLY A 218 16.15 14.72 -7.32
C GLY A 218 15.01 14.40 -6.35
N LYS A 219 13.82 14.97 -6.58
CA LYS A 219 12.63 14.68 -5.76
C LYS A 219 12.19 13.21 -5.88
N ASP A 220 12.24 12.66 -7.08
CA ASP A 220 11.87 11.27 -7.32
C ASP A 220 12.87 10.32 -6.64
N GLN A 221 14.17 10.66 -6.64
CA GLN A 221 15.20 9.91 -5.91
C GLN A 221 14.99 9.96 -4.38
N GLU A 222 14.70 11.14 -3.82
CA GLU A 222 14.37 11.27 -2.39
C GLU A 222 13.12 10.46 -2.02
N PHE A 223 12.09 10.50 -2.87
CA PHE A 223 10.88 9.72 -2.66
C PHE A 223 11.15 8.20 -2.71
N ILE A 224 11.96 7.75 -3.67
CA ILE A 224 12.40 6.35 -3.75
C ILE A 224 13.21 5.95 -2.52
N ALA A 225 14.07 6.83 -1.99
CA ALA A 225 14.83 6.57 -0.78
C ALA A 225 13.90 6.38 0.44
N ARG A 226 12.93 7.30 0.64
CA ARG A 226 11.92 7.19 1.71
C ARG A 226 11.13 5.88 1.61
N LEU A 227 10.67 5.51 0.42
CA LEU A 227 9.94 4.25 0.22
C LEU A 227 10.80 3.01 0.51
N LYS A 228 12.12 3.06 0.26
CA LYS A 228 13.03 1.97 0.62
C LYS A 228 13.18 1.85 2.14
N GLU A 229 13.36 2.96 2.84
CA GLU A 229 13.43 2.99 4.31
C GLU A 229 12.14 2.48 4.96
N GLU A 230 10.98 2.94 4.48
CA GLU A 230 9.67 2.45 4.95
C GLU A 230 9.51 0.94 4.72
N ARG A 231 9.92 0.44 3.55
CA ARG A 231 9.89 -0.99 3.25
C ARG A 231 10.79 -1.78 4.20
N GLU A 232 11.97 -1.29 4.51
CA GLU A 232 12.90 -1.94 5.46
C GLU A 232 12.34 -1.94 6.88
N ARG A 233 11.75 -0.81 7.32
CA ARG A 233 11.05 -0.72 8.60
C ARG A 233 9.91 -1.72 8.70
N LEU A 234 9.07 -1.83 7.66
CA LEU A 234 7.98 -2.80 7.63
C LEU A 234 8.47 -4.25 7.65
N LYS A 235 9.58 -4.56 6.96
CA LYS A 235 10.20 -5.89 7.04
C LYS A 235 10.67 -6.22 8.47
N GLN A 236 11.30 -5.26 9.16
CA GLN A 236 11.72 -5.44 10.54
C GLN A 236 10.53 -5.67 11.47
N LEU A 237 9.43 -4.92 11.28
CA LEU A 237 8.20 -5.12 12.05
C LEU A 237 7.59 -6.50 11.82
N VAL A 238 7.49 -6.96 10.57
CA VAL A 238 7.00 -8.32 10.26
C VAL A 238 7.88 -9.38 10.93
N PHE A 239 9.21 -9.26 10.81
CA PHE A 239 10.15 -10.18 11.45
C PHE A 239 10.00 -10.21 12.98
N SER A 240 9.85 -9.04 13.62
CA SER A 240 9.65 -8.96 15.08
C SER A 240 8.33 -9.63 15.51
N ARG A 241 7.23 -9.40 14.78
CA ARG A 241 5.92 -10.02 15.06
C ARG A 241 5.94 -11.53 14.85
N GLU A 242 6.64 -12.02 13.83
CA GLU A 242 6.85 -13.46 13.63
C GLU A 242 7.65 -14.10 14.77
N LEU A 243 8.67 -13.41 15.27
CA LEU A 243 9.46 -13.88 16.41
C LEU A 243 8.59 -13.99 17.67
N GLU A 244 7.78 -12.97 17.96
CA GLU A 244 6.81 -12.98 19.07
C GLU A 244 5.81 -14.13 18.94
N LEU A 245 5.25 -14.36 17.74
CA LEU A 245 4.34 -15.48 17.49
C LEU A 245 5.00 -16.84 17.73
N ARG A 246 6.28 -17.02 17.40
CA ARG A 246 7.02 -18.26 17.71
C ARG A 246 7.16 -18.46 19.22
N ILE A 247 7.43 -17.39 19.97
CA ILE A 247 7.51 -17.45 21.44
C ILE A 247 6.15 -17.83 22.04
N VAL A 248 5.07 -17.20 21.59
CA VAL A 248 3.71 -17.50 22.06
C VAL A 248 3.32 -18.95 21.74
N ARG A 249 3.60 -19.44 20.52
CA ARG A 249 3.33 -20.84 20.14
C ARG A 249 4.09 -21.82 21.01
N ARG A 250 5.37 -21.56 21.31
CA ARG A 250 6.16 -22.40 22.21
C ARG A 250 5.58 -22.44 23.62
N LYS A 251 5.16 -21.29 24.15
CA LYS A 251 4.48 -21.21 25.46
C LYS A 251 3.15 -21.95 25.46
N ALA A 252 2.35 -21.82 24.40
CA ALA A 252 1.08 -22.52 24.27
C ALA A 252 1.28 -24.04 24.23
N GLU A 253 2.31 -24.52 23.54
CA GLU A 253 2.65 -25.95 23.51
C GLU A 253 3.10 -26.46 24.88
N HIS A 254 3.95 -25.71 25.59
CA HIS A 254 4.34 -26.06 26.96
C HIS A 254 3.12 -26.08 27.91
N ASN A 255 2.20 -25.13 27.79
CA ASN A 255 0.98 -25.10 28.58
C ASN A 255 0.07 -26.29 28.26
N ARG A 256 -0.04 -26.66 26.99
CA ARG A 256 -0.78 -27.86 26.55
C ARG A 256 -0.18 -29.13 27.14
N GLN A 257 1.13 -29.27 27.12
CA GLN A 257 1.83 -30.42 27.71
C GLN A 257 1.61 -30.47 29.22
N ALA A 258 1.72 -29.34 29.92
CA ALA A 258 1.42 -29.25 31.34
C ALA A 258 -0.02 -29.65 31.65
N TYR A 259 -0.99 -29.19 30.85
CA TYR A 259 -2.41 -29.56 31.00
C TYR A 259 -2.62 -31.07 30.87
N ILE A 260 -2.07 -31.70 29.83
CA ILE A 260 -2.17 -33.16 29.61
C ILE A 260 -1.59 -33.92 30.81
N MET A 261 -0.42 -33.51 31.30
CA MET A 261 0.20 -34.14 32.47
C MET A 261 -0.67 -33.99 33.73
N THR A 262 -1.23 -32.80 33.97
CA THR A 262 -2.09 -32.56 35.13
C THR A 262 -3.41 -33.32 35.05
N LEU A 263 -3.99 -33.47 33.85
CA LEU A 263 -5.19 -34.26 33.65
C LEU A 263 -4.93 -35.74 33.94
N GLY A 264 -3.83 -36.30 33.41
CA GLY A 264 -3.44 -37.68 33.72
C GLY A 264 -3.15 -37.90 35.22
N ALA A 265 -2.58 -36.92 35.91
CA ALA A 265 -2.38 -36.99 37.37
C ALA A 265 -3.71 -36.95 38.15
N LEU A 266 -4.70 -36.19 37.68
CA LEU A 266 -6.04 -36.16 38.26
C LEU A 266 -6.77 -37.49 38.04
N ASP A 267 -6.70 -38.06 36.84
CA ASP A 267 -7.31 -39.36 36.53
C ASP A 267 -6.75 -40.47 37.44
N LEU A 268 -5.43 -40.51 37.63
CA LEU A 268 -4.79 -41.43 38.57
C LEU A 268 -5.27 -41.24 40.02
N ALA A 269 -5.41 -39.98 40.46
CA ALA A 269 -5.91 -39.68 41.80
C ALA A 269 -7.40 -40.07 41.97
N GLU A 270 -8.22 -39.93 40.92
CA GLU A 270 -9.60 -40.41 40.92
C GLU A 270 -9.68 -41.93 41.04
N ASP A 271 -8.80 -42.64 40.33
CA ASP A 271 -8.74 -44.11 40.37
C ASP A 271 -8.30 -44.62 41.74
N GLU A 272 -7.31 -43.98 42.36
CA GLU A 272 -6.90 -44.27 43.74
C GLU A 272 -8.04 -44.02 44.73
N LEU A 273 -8.72 -42.88 44.61
CA LEU A 273 -9.87 -42.55 45.46
C LEU A 273 -11.00 -43.56 45.29
N TYR A 274 -11.27 -44.00 44.07
CA TYR A 274 -12.27 -45.02 43.77
C TYR A 274 -11.87 -46.37 44.40
N ARG A 275 -10.62 -46.77 44.26
CA ARG A 275 -10.07 -48.00 44.84
C ARG A 275 -10.21 -48.02 46.35
N ILE A 276 -9.88 -46.92 47.03
CA ILE A 276 -10.03 -46.77 48.48
C ILE A 276 -11.50 -46.87 48.89
N LYS A 277 -12.42 -46.24 48.15
CA LYS A 277 -13.85 -46.22 48.50
C LYS A 277 -14.56 -47.56 48.26
N HIS A 278 -14.18 -48.30 47.23
CA HIS A 278 -14.92 -49.48 46.78
C HIS A 278 -14.18 -50.80 46.94
N GLY A 279 -12.89 -50.78 47.29
CA GLY A 279 -12.07 -51.98 47.44
C GLY A 279 -11.77 -52.71 46.13
N ARG A 280 -12.02 -52.06 44.98
CA ARG A 280 -11.82 -52.60 43.63
C ARG A 280 -11.44 -51.49 42.65
N GLU A 281 -10.82 -51.86 41.53
CA GLU A 281 -10.43 -50.92 40.48
C GLU A 281 -11.65 -50.25 39.83
N ARG A 282 -11.46 -49.02 39.35
CA ARG A 282 -12.49 -48.29 38.61
C ARG A 282 -12.79 -49.08 37.34
N PRO A 283 -14.07 -49.34 37.01
CA PRO A 283 -14.40 -49.93 35.73
C PRO A 283 -13.84 -49.04 34.63
N ASP A 284 -13.05 -49.63 33.72
CA ASP A 284 -12.62 -48.94 32.52
C ASP A 284 -13.86 -48.40 31.83
N TYR A 285 -13.93 -47.07 31.65
CA TYR A 285 -14.91 -46.49 30.76
C TYR A 285 -14.49 -46.93 29.36
N GLU A 286 -15.01 -48.07 28.89
CA GLU A 286 -15.01 -48.37 27.47
C GLU A 286 -15.71 -47.18 26.81
N ALA A 287 -14.93 -46.34 26.12
CA ALA A 287 -15.49 -45.30 25.29
C ALA A 287 -16.59 -45.97 24.45
N PRO A 288 -17.83 -45.44 24.43
CA PRO A 288 -18.95 -46.10 23.81
C PRO A 288 -18.53 -46.55 22.42
N ARG A 289 -18.51 -47.87 22.19
CA ARG A 289 -18.17 -48.47 20.90
C ARG A 289 -18.99 -47.73 19.83
N GLU A 290 -18.31 -47.18 18.83
CA GLU A 290 -18.87 -46.35 17.75
C GLU A 290 -19.98 -47.06 16.92
N ASP A 291 -20.31 -48.30 17.26
CA ASP A 291 -21.27 -49.17 16.59
C ASP A 291 -22.74 -48.85 16.93
N GLY A 292 -22.99 -47.92 17.87
CA GLY A 292 -24.33 -47.45 18.21
C GLY A 292 -24.63 -46.11 17.53
N GLU A 293 -25.73 -46.05 16.77
CA GLU A 293 -26.35 -44.86 16.13
C GLU A 293 -26.79 -43.74 17.13
N GLY A 294 -25.99 -43.44 18.15
CA GLY A 294 -26.12 -42.29 19.05
C GLY A 294 -25.02 -41.28 18.75
N GLY A 295 -25.24 -40.47 17.72
CA GLY A 295 -24.26 -39.50 17.19
C GLY A 295 -23.74 -38.46 18.19
N ASP A 296 -22.55 -37.98 17.85
CA ASP A 296 -22.00 -36.65 18.19
C ASP A 296 -21.72 -36.36 19.68
N ARG A 297 -21.13 -37.31 20.39
CA ARG A 297 -20.40 -37.02 21.65
C ARG A 297 -19.02 -37.65 21.68
N ALA A 298 -18.34 -37.67 20.54
CA ALA A 298 -16.89 -37.82 20.55
C ALA A 298 -16.34 -36.73 21.48
N ALA A 299 -15.49 -37.14 22.41
CA ALA A 299 -14.82 -36.28 23.36
C ALA A 299 -14.03 -35.20 22.60
N GLU A 300 -14.68 -34.08 22.32
CA GLU A 300 -14.04 -32.79 22.24
C GLU A 300 -13.39 -32.61 23.62
N LEU A 301 -12.12 -33.02 23.74
CA LEU A 301 -11.18 -32.35 24.63
C LEU A 301 -11.57 -30.88 24.56
N PRO A 302 -11.92 -30.21 25.67
CA PRO A 302 -12.42 -28.86 25.58
C PRO A 302 -11.34 -28.06 24.88
N ASP A 303 -11.64 -27.69 23.64
CA ASP A 303 -10.92 -26.71 22.84
C ASP A 303 -11.12 -25.31 23.47
N SER A 304 -11.35 -25.25 24.79
CA SER A 304 -11.42 -24.03 25.60
C SER A 304 -10.07 -23.32 25.69
N PHE A 305 -8.98 -23.96 25.25
CA PHE A 305 -7.70 -23.28 24.97
C PHE A 305 -7.53 -22.86 23.52
N ALA A 306 -8.31 -23.43 22.59
CA ALA A 306 -8.53 -22.80 21.31
C ALA A 306 -9.50 -21.65 21.56
N ALA A 307 -8.99 -20.54 22.13
CA ALA A 307 -9.68 -19.26 22.15
C ALA A 307 -10.45 -19.16 20.83
N SER A 308 -11.77 -19.01 20.94
CA SER A 308 -12.65 -19.07 19.78
C SER A 308 -12.09 -18.14 18.70
N ALA A 309 -12.36 -18.41 17.42
CA ALA A 309 -11.92 -17.51 16.35
C ALA A 309 -12.27 -16.04 16.67
N ASP A 310 -13.37 -15.85 17.41
CA ASP A 310 -13.87 -14.60 17.97
C ASP A 310 -12.99 -14.04 19.11
N GLU A 311 -12.57 -14.85 20.08
CA GLU A 311 -11.65 -14.40 21.16
C GLU A 311 -10.25 -14.08 20.62
N ARG A 312 -9.75 -14.83 19.62
CA ARG A 312 -8.50 -14.47 18.94
C ARG A 312 -8.64 -13.21 18.12
N ALA A 313 -9.78 -13.02 17.46
CA ALA A 313 -10.08 -11.78 16.73
C ALA A 313 -10.17 -10.58 17.67
N ALA A 314 -10.83 -10.75 18.83
CA ALA A 314 -10.97 -9.70 19.83
C ALA A 314 -9.62 -9.35 20.46
N ALA A 315 -8.76 -10.34 20.74
CA ALA A 315 -7.41 -10.09 21.24
C ALA A 315 -6.52 -9.38 20.21
N VAL A 316 -6.63 -9.73 18.92
CA VAL A 316 -5.91 -9.04 17.84
C VAL A 316 -6.43 -7.62 17.65
N ALA A 317 -7.75 -7.41 17.65
CA ALA A 317 -8.35 -6.08 17.54
C ALA A 317 -7.99 -5.19 18.74
N ALA A 318 -7.94 -5.74 19.96
CA ALA A 318 -7.49 -5.02 21.15
C ALA A 318 -6.00 -4.64 21.07
N ALA A 319 -5.15 -5.54 20.56
CA ALA A 319 -3.74 -5.25 20.35
C ALA A 319 -3.52 -4.18 19.27
N ASP A 320 -4.25 -4.23 18.15
CA ASP A 320 -4.16 -3.24 17.08
C ASP A 320 -4.72 -1.87 17.54
N ALA A 321 -5.76 -1.84 18.39
CA ALA A 321 -6.27 -0.62 19.00
C ALA A 321 -5.25 0.02 19.97
N ALA A 322 -4.57 -0.78 20.79
CA ALA A 322 -3.51 -0.29 21.67
C ALA A 322 -2.31 0.27 20.86
N LEU A 323 -2.00 -0.35 19.72
CA LEU A 323 -0.93 0.12 18.83
C LEU A 323 -1.30 1.45 18.15
N ALA A 324 -2.57 1.62 17.77
CA ALA A 324 -3.09 2.86 17.22
C ALA A 324 -3.06 4.01 18.26
N GLU A 325 -3.32 3.71 19.53
CA GLU A 325 -3.23 4.70 20.61
C GLU A 325 -1.79 5.16 20.87
N VAL A 326 -0.81 4.24 20.85
CA VAL A 326 0.62 4.58 20.96
C VAL A 326 1.09 5.37 19.73
N ALA A 327 0.60 5.04 18.53
CA ALA A 327 0.93 5.78 17.31
C ALA A 327 0.33 7.21 17.32
N ALA A 328 -0.87 7.39 17.84
CA ALA A 328 -1.49 8.72 18.02
C ALA A 328 -0.75 9.57 19.07
N ALA A 329 -0.20 8.93 20.11
CA ALA A 329 0.62 9.62 21.11
C ALA A 329 2.03 9.99 20.60
N ALA A 330 2.48 9.38 19.51
CA ALA A 330 3.78 9.63 18.89
C ALA A 330 3.73 10.67 17.76
N GLU A 331 2.59 11.35 17.55
CA GLU A 331 2.56 12.50 16.65
C GLU A 331 3.55 13.57 17.15
N PRO A 332 4.54 13.97 16.32
CA PRO A 332 5.48 15.00 16.70
C PRO A 332 4.71 16.30 16.94
N ALA A 333 4.98 16.93 18.08
CA ALA A 333 4.41 18.22 18.43
C ALA A 333 4.56 19.20 17.26
N PRO A 334 3.52 20.00 16.95
CA PRO A 334 3.56 20.92 15.83
C PRO A 334 4.76 21.86 15.98
N ASP A 335 5.59 21.87 14.93
CA ASP A 335 6.80 22.68 14.81
C ASP A 335 6.46 24.14 15.14
N PRO A 336 7.01 24.73 16.22
CA PRO A 336 6.71 26.12 16.56
C PRO A 336 7.33 27.04 15.51
N GLU A 337 6.45 27.70 14.75
CA GLU A 337 6.68 28.96 14.04
C GLU A 337 7.99 29.07 13.25
N ALA A 338 7.92 28.72 11.97
CA ALA A 338 8.83 29.28 10.98
C ALA A 338 8.76 30.82 11.02
N PRO A 339 9.86 31.54 11.33
CA PRO A 339 9.84 32.99 11.38
C PRO A 339 9.62 33.57 9.99
N ALA A 340 8.75 34.58 9.95
CA ALA A 340 8.35 35.33 8.78
C ALA A 340 9.55 35.88 7.98
N SER A 341 9.46 35.70 6.66
CA SER A 341 10.36 36.27 5.68
C SER A 341 10.47 37.79 5.82
N GLN A 342 11.68 38.30 6.02
CA GLN A 342 12.02 39.69 5.77
C GLN A 342 12.54 39.86 4.33
N PRO A 343 12.34 41.05 3.71
CA PRO A 343 12.70 41.30 2.32
C PRO A 343 14.20 41.57 2.17
N GLU A 344 14.77 41.05 1.08
CA GLU A 344 16.13 41.28 0.62
C GLU A 344 16.43 42.77 0.43
N ALA A 345 17.55 43.23 0.98
CA ALA A 345 18.19 44.49 0.65
C ALA A 345 19.62 44.21 0.17
N ASP A 346 19.97 44.87 -0.93
CA ASP A 346 21.25 44.90 -1.63
C ASP A 346 22.49 44.96 -0.73
N ALA A 347 23.49 44.10 -0.99
CA ALA A 347 24.90 44.45 -0.87
C ALA A 347 25.82 43.48 -1.65
N ALA A 348 26.45 44.07 -2.66
CA ALA A 348 27.68 43.79 -3.43
C ALA A 348 28.69 42.67 -3.02
N PRO A 349 29.62 42.30 -3.93
CA PRO A 349 30.39 41.06 -3.90
C PRO A 349 31.69 41.17 -3.10
N GLY A 350 32.04 40.09 -2.39
CA GLY A 350 33.32 39.90 -1.72
C GLY A 350 33.90 38.51 -2.01
N GLU A 351 35.15 38.50 -2.45
CA GLU A 351 35.96 37.36 -2.89
C GLU A 351 36.23 36.28 -1.82
N PRO A 352 36.69 35.07 -2.23
CA PRO A 352 36.65 33.88 -1.41
C PRO A 352 37.85 33.75 -0.46
N SER A 353 37.57 33.39 0.80
CA SER A 353 38.60 33.04 1.78
C SER A 353 38.63 31.53 2.01
N VAL A 354 39.84 31.01 1.78
CA VAL A 354 40.33 29.66 2.03
C VAL A 354 40.15 29.27 3.49
N VAL A 355 39.45 28.17 3.75
CA VAL A 355 39.65 27.36 4.96
C VAL A 355 39.66 25.89 4.58
N ASN A 356 40.87 25.32 4.64
CA ASN A 356 41.11 23.89 4.71
C ASN A 356 40.42 23.31 5.95
N ALA A 357 39.59 22.29 5.76
CA ALA A 357 39.26 21.34 6.81
C ALA A 357 39.35 19.94 6.22
N ASP A 358 40.46 19.27 6.56
CA ASP A 358 40.62 17.82 6.54
C ASP A 358 39.35 17.15 7.10
N VAL A 359 38.67 16.37 6.27
CA VAL A 359 37.75 15.34 6.74
C VAL A 359 38.09 14.06 6.01
N ALA A 360 38.72 13.17 6.76
CA ALA A 360 39.18 11.86 6.36
C ALA A 360 38.02 10.97 5.85
N GLU A 361 38.36 10.17 4.83
CA GLU A 361 37.56 9.07 4.32
C GLU A 361 37.31 8.01 5.43
N PRO A 362 36.08 7.50 5.59
CA PRO A 362 35.87 6.25 6.32
C PRO A 362 36.16 5.07 5.38
N ILE A 363 37.31 4.42 5.62
CA ILE A 363 37.71 3.15 5.05
C ILE A 363 36.71 2.06 5.45
N LEU A 364 36.16 1.39 4.43
CA LEU A 364 35.41 0.14 4.52
C LEU A 364 36.27 -0.95 5.20
N ALA A 365 35.89 -1.34 6.42
CA ALA A 365 36.37 -2.56 7.05
C ALA A 365 35.46 -3.73 6.67
N ALA A 366 35.97 -4.63 5.82
CA ALA A 366 35.38 -5.92 5.54
C ALA A 366 35.41 -6.83 6.80
N PRO A 367 34.40 -7.68 7.03
CA PRO A 367 34.48 -8.70 8.06
C PRO A 367 35.45 -9.83 7.63
N PRO A 368 36.22 -10.41 8.56
CA PRO A 368 37.15 -11.48 8.24
C PRO A 368 36.43 -12.78 7.86
N VAL A 369 36.90 -13.36 6.76
CA VAL A 369 36.68 -14.74 6.35
C VAL A 369 37.31 -15.65 7.40
N VAL A 370 36.51 -16.51 8.02
CA VAL A 370 37.01 -17.65 8.81
C VAL A 370 36.70 -18.90 7.99
N ASP A 371 37.70 -19.34 7.22
CA ASP A 371 37.81 -20.71 6.76
C ASP A 371 38.41 -21.53 7.91
N ASP A 372 37.64 -22.48 8.44
CA ASP A 372 38.22 -23.63 9.14
C ASP A 372 37.45 -24.88 8.71
N THR A 373 38.02 -25.52 7.70
CA THR A 373 37.69 -26.90 7.32
C THR A 373 38.83 -27.76 7.84
N ALA A 374 38.58 -28.63 8.83
CA ALA A 374 39.02 -30.03 8.83
C ALA A 374 38.91 -30.73 10.20
N ALA A 375 38.62 -32.02 10.09
CA ALA A 375 39.03 -33.11 10.98
C ALA A 375 38.15 -33.45 12.20
N ALA A 376 37.18 -34.33 11.91
CA ALA A 376 36.88 -35.58 12.62
C ALA A 376 37.63 -35.85 13.95
N ALA A 377 36.86 -35.90 15.05
CA ALA A 377 37.11 -36.79 16.18
C ALA A 377 35.75 -37.24 16.77
N ALA A 378 35.70 -38.52 17.15
CA ALA A 378 34.53 -39.28 17.57
C ALA A 378 33.98 -38.87 18.95
N PRO A 379 32.74 -39.27 19.32
CA PRO A 379 32.07 -38.80 20.53
C PRO A 379 32.50 -39.56 21.78
N GLU A 380 32.91 -38.83 22.82
CA GLU A 380 33.00 -39.36 24.18
C GLU A 380 31.62 -39.35 24.84
N THR A 381 31.25 -40.52 25.36
CA THR A 381 30.04 -40.79 26.12
C THR A 381 30.17 -40.22 27.54
N PRO A 382 29.16 -39.53 28.09
CA PRO A 382 29.15 -39.21 29.51
C PRO A 382 28.63 -40.39 30.34
N THR A 383 29.48 -40.84 31.26
CA THR A 383 29.21 -41.78 32.36
C THR A 383 28.03 -41.31 33.22
N PRO A 384 27.07 -42.17 33.58
CA PRO A 384 26.03 -41.83 34.55
C PRO A 384 26.58 -41.84 35.97
N ALA A 385 26.40 -40.73 36.68
CA ALA A 385 26.66 -40.65 38.12
C ALA A 385 25.62 -41.49 38.87
N GLN A 386 26.07 -42.49 39.61
CA GLN A 386 25.29 -43.18 40.62
C GLN A 386 25.01 -42.21 41.77
N SER A 387 23.74 -41.84 41.95
CA SER A 387 23.26 -41.27 43.20
C SER A 387 22.69 -42.41 44.05
N ASP A 388 23.47 -42.86 45.04
CA ASP A 388 22.98 -43.61 46.18
C ASP A 388 22.03 -42.70 46.97
N ASP A 389 20.73 -42.99 46.94
CA ASP A 389 19.76 -42.39 47.85
C ASP A 389 19.14 -43.50 48.70
N THR A 390 19.63 -43.59 49.93
CA THR A 390 19.21 -44.53 50.96
C THR A 390 18.15 -43.83 51.82
N PRO A 391 16.91 -44.31 51.93
CA PRO A 391 15.95 -43.70 52.85
C PRO A 391 16.27 -44.10 54.30
N PRO A 392 16.21 -43.16 55.28
CA PRO A 392 16.33 -43.52 56.68
C PRO A 392 15.05 -44.24 57.15
N VAL A 393 15.27 -45.41 57.75
CA VAL A 393 14.31 -46.13 58.57
C VAL A 393 13.91 -45.23 59.75
N ALA A 394 12.66 -44.81 59.78
CA ALA A 394 12.05 -44.23 60.97
C ALA A 394 11.36 -45.34 61.78
N THR A 395 12.02 -45.75 62.87
CA THR A 395 11.39 -46.44 64.00
C THR A 395 10.73 -45.42 64.91
N ALA A 396 9.41 -45.53 65.07
CA ALA A 396 8.66 -45.33 66.32
C ALA A 396 7.25 -45.92 66.16
#